data_AF-A0A8T0EGC1-F1
#
_entry.id   AF-A0A8T0EGC1-F1
#
_cell.length_a   1.000
_cell.length_b   1.000
_cell.length_c   1.000
_cell.angle_alpha   90.00
_cell.angle_beta   90.00
_cell.angle_gamma   90.00
#
_symmetry.space_group_name_H-M   'P 1'
#
loop_
_entity.id
_entity.type
_entity.pdbx_description
1 polymer ?
#
loop_
_entity_poly.entity_id
_entity_poly.type
_entity_poly.pdbx_seq_one_letter_code
_entity_poly.pdbx_strand_id
1 'polypeptide(L)'
;MSFVALLAVSALFGLAYCGDGDCYNRRVTPCVQRIQDNLETEPDSCPIMLQQSKCVLSAAIDCQMGFIMKAQQADEYLRKVCEDKLKYFRDNQECFSIAVKDRKCHAPIEKIMSNRTTRKEVLKAMNETCVEVFWFERCITSSVEDDCGKNKLDIFKTVFTPLVNLYVAYCKEVVIPADKNSDQYFTFGLPSIFELIVDIFHYD
;
A
#
# COMPACT_ATOMS: atom_id res chain seq x y z
N MET A 1 -15.45 -50.29 6.53
CA MET A 1 -14.54 -49.34 7.21
C MET A 1 -13.68 -48.71 6.14
N SER A 2 -13.33 -47.43 6.25
CA SER A 2 -12.62 -46.60 5.24
C SER A 2 -13.53 -45.84 4.26
N PHE A 3 -14.11 -44.73 4.71
CA PHE A 3 -14.47 -43.59 3.85
C PHE A 3 -14.68 -42.30 4.69
N VAL A 4 -14.91 -42.42 6.00
CA VAL A 4 -15.12 -41.27 6.92
C VAL A 4 -13.82 -40.60 7.36
N ALA A 5 -12.66 -41.25 7.24
CA ALA A 5 -11.38 -40.72 7.73
C ALA A 5 -10.73 -39.67 6.81
N LEU A 6 -11.17 -39.53 5.55
CA LEU A 6 -10.57 -38.57 4.60
C LEU A 6 -11.24 -37.18 4.62
N LEU A 7 -12.40 -37.03 5.25
CA LEU A 7 -13.08 -35.74 5.38
C LEU A 7 -12.66 -34.93 6.62
N ALA A 8 -11.91 -35.53 7.54
CA ALA A 8 -11.41 -34.83 8.73
C ALA A 8 -10.13 -34.02 8.47
N VAL A 9 -9.37 -34.33 7.40
CA VAL A 9 -8.11 -33.65 7.11
C VAL A 9 -8.33 -32.36 6.30
N SER A 10 -9.33 -32.32 5.41
CA SER A 10 -9.69 -31.10 4.67
C SER A 10 -10.38 -30.03 5.54
N ALA A 11 -10.99 -30.41 6.66
CA ALA A 11 -11.54 -29.47 7.64
C ALA A 11 -10.45 -28.84 8.53
N LEU A 12 -9.28 -29.48 8.69
CA LEU A 12 -8.15 -28.94 9.46
C LEU A 12 -7.26 -27.99 8.64
N PHE A 13 -7.21 -28.15 7.31
CA PHE A 13 -6.63 -27.15 6.40
C PHE A 13 -7.64 -26.05 6.01
N GLY A 14 -8.89 -26.18 6.45
CA GLY A 14 -9.97 -25.22 6.30
C GLY A 14 -10.11 -24.24 7.47
N LEU A 15 -9.12 -24.14 8.36
CA LEU A 15 -8.92 -22.91 9.13
C LEU A 15 -8.48 -21.85 8.13
N ALA A 16 -9.51 -21.20 7.59
CA ALA A 16 -9.42 -20.07 6.71
C ALA A 16 -8.26 -19.18 7.14
N TYR A 17 -7.35 -18.95 6.19
CA TYR A 17 -6.35 -17.90 6.26
C TYR A 17 -7.10 -16.56 6.20
N CYS A 18 -7.88 -16.27 7.24
CA CYS A 18 -8.56 -15.01 7.46
C CYS A 18 -7.58 -14.18 8.26
N GLY A 19 -6.81 -13.34 7.58
CA GLY A 19 -5.98 -12.35 8.24
C GLY A 19 -6.82 -11.57 9.26
N ASP A 20 -6.31 -11.43 10.48
CA ASP A 20 -6.99 -10.70 11.54
C ASP A 20 -6.75 -9.21 11.32
N GLY A 21 -7.66 -8.56 10.57
CA GLY A 21 -7.61 -7.12 10.29
C GLY A 21 -7.56 -6.26 11.56
N ASP A 22 -8.19 -6.71 12.66
CA ASP A 22 -8.15 -6.02 13.95
C ASP A 22 -6.78 -6.19 14.62
N CYS A 23 -6.16 -7.37 14.53
CA CYS A 23 -4.75 -7.54 14.91
C CYS A 23 -3.85 -6.60 14.11
N TYR A 24 -4.01 -6.60 12.78
CA TYR A 24 -3.17 -5.81 11.88
C TYR A 24 -3.23 -4.33 12.25
N ASN A 25 -4.44 -3.77 12.38
CA ASN A 25 -4.65 -2.37 12.74
C ASN A 25 -4.05 -2.01 14.10
N ARG A 26 -4.17 -2.90 15.10
CA ARG A 26 -3.55 -2.72 16.43
C ARG A 26 -2.02 -2.75 16.39
N ARG A 27 -1.43 -3.49 15.47
CA ARG A 27 0.04 -3.60 15.31
C ARG A 27 0.64 -2.46 14.50
N VAL A 28 0.02 -2.15 13.36
CA VAL A 28 0.58 -1.17 12.41
C VAL A 28 0.42 0.26 12.92
N THR A 29 -0.70 0.60 13.56
CA THR A 29 -1.00 1.98 13.98
C THR A 29 0.07 2.58 14.92
N PRO A 30 0.42 1.96 16.07
CA PRO A 30 1.44 2.53 16.96
C PRO A 30 2.84 2.52 16.34
N CYS A 31 3.10 1.67 15.35
CA CYS A 31 4.35 1.67 14.61
C CYS A 31 4.43 2.93 13.74
N VAL A 32 3.38 3.20 12.96
CA VAL A 32 3.33 4.33 12.04
C VAL A 32 3.23 5.67 12.77
N GLN A 33 2.47 5.75 13.87
CA GLN A 33 2.41 6.97 14.70
C GLN A 33 3.80 7.38 15.21
N ARG A 34 4.61 6.41 15.66
CA ARG A 34 5.99 6.71 16.09
C ARG A 34 6.87 7.27 14.96
N ILE A 35 6.63 6.87 13.71
CA ILE A 35 7.34 7.44 12.56
C ILE A 35 6.89 8.88 12.37
N GLN A 36 5.58 9.13 12.44
CA GLN A 36 5.03 10.48 12.28
C GLN A 36 5.50 11.45 13.35
N ASP A 37 5.56 11.00 14.60
CA ASP A 37 6.05 11.82 15.72
C ASP A 37 7.53 12.21 15.55
N ASN A 38 8.28 11.48 14.72
CA ASN A 38 9.70 11.75 14.43
C ASN A 38 9.92 12.52 13.12
N LEU A 39 8.86 12.81 12.34
CA LEU A 39 8.95 13.50 11.04
C LEU A 39 9.63 14.87 11.11
N GLU A 40 9.52 15.57 12.25
CA GLU A 40 10.12 16.90 12.44
C GLU A 40 11.66 16.87 12.40
N THR A 41 12.29 15.68 12.40
CA THR A 41 13.74 15.51 12.47
C THR A 41 14.37 14.85 11.24
N GLU A 42 13.57 14.33 10.29
CA GLU A 42 14.07 13.62 9.11
C GLU A 42 13.70 14.39 7.81
N PRO A 43 14.67 15.02 7.12
CA PRO A 43 14.40 15.75 5.88
C PRO A 43 14.19 14.82 4.66
N ASP A 44 14.64 13.57 4.74
CA ASP A 44 14.64 12.63 3.62
C ASP A 44 13.42 11.69 3.67
N SER A 45 12.71 11.54 2.56
CA SER A 45 11.52 10.68 2.47
C SER A 45 11.86 9.18 2.55
N CYS A 46 13.06 8.76 2.14
CA CYS A 46 13.43 7.35 2.06
C CYS A 46 13.49 6.62 3.42
N PRO A 47 14.17 7.13 4.45
CA PRO A 47 14.11 6.56 5.80
C PRO A 47 12.68 6.36 6.31
N ILE A 48 11.81 7.36 6.12
CA ILE A 48 10.39 7.32 6.52
C ILE A 48 9.66 6.19 5.78
N MET A 49 9.79 6.13 4.44
CA MET A 49 9.16 5.09 3.63
C MET A 49 9.61 3.67 4.02
N LEU A 50 10.90 3.49 4.30
CA LEU A 50 11.45 2.20 4.74
C LEU A 50 10.99 1.81 6.15
N GLN A 51 10.80 2.79 7.04
CA GLN A 51 10.22 2.52 8.35
C GLN A 51 8.73 2.13 8.22
N GLN A 52 7.97 2.82 7.36
CA GLN A 52 6.56 2.52 7.12
C GLN A 52 6.37 1.14 6.47
N SER A 53 7.18 0.79 5.47
CA SER A 53 7.13 -0.54 4.84
C SER A 53 7.42 -1.65 5.84
N LYS A 54 8.38 -1.45 6.75
CA LYS A 54 8.67 -2.37 7.85
C LYS A 54 7.50 -2.49 8.83
N CYS A 55 6.82 -1.39 9.17
CA CYS A 55 5.62 -1.45 10.00
C CYS A 55 4.53 -2.32 9.36
N VAL A 56 4.25 -2.09 8.07
CA VAL A 56 3.27 -2.86 7.30
C VAL A 56 3.65 -4.33 7.23
N LEU A 57 4.90 -4.64 6.87
CA LEU A 57 5.38 -6.00 6.75
C LEU A 57 5.39 -6.74 8.10
N SER A 58 5.88 -6.11 9.16
CA SER A 58 5.91 -6.71 10.50
C SER A 58 4.50 -6.99 11.01
N ALA A 59 3.56 -6.05 10.85
CA ALA A 59 2.17 -6.26 11.22
C ALA A 59 1.52 -7.37 10.38
N ALA A 60 1.84 -7.44 9.08
CA ALA A 60 1.35 -8.51 8.21
C ALA A 60 1.84 -9.90 8.67
N ILE A 61 3.11 -10.02 9.07
CA ILE A 61 3.68 -11.26 9.58
C ILE A 61 3.07 -11.63 10.93
N ASP A 62 3.07 -10.69 11.89
CA ASP A 62 2.56 -10.90 13.25
C ASP A 62 1.10 -11.36 13.26
N CYS A 63 0.29 -10.81 12.35
CA CYS A 63 -1.13 -11.09 12.24
C CYS A 63 -1.48 -12.11 11.15
N GLN A 64 -0.47 -12.77 10.57
CA GLN A 64 -0.60 -13.81 9.55
C GLN A 64 -1.50 -13.40 8.36
N MET A 65 -1.31 -12.18 7.87
CA MET A 65 -2.12 -11.64 6.77
C MET A 65 -1.84 -12.37 5.45
N GLY A 66 -2.84 -12.51 4.59
CA GLY A 66 -2.72 -13.14 3.27
C GLY A 66 -1.79 -12.36 2.32
N PHE A 67 -1.51 -11.10 2.62
CA PHE A 67 -0.65 -10.23 1.81
C PHE A 67 0.81 -10.15 2.26
N ILE A 68 1.30 -11.02 3.16
CA ILE A 68 2.72 -11.02 3.60
C ILE A 68 3.68 -10.97 2.41
N MET A 69 3.51 -11.85 1.41
CA MET A 69 4.40 -11.89 0.25
C MET A 69 4.39 -10.59 -0.57
N LYS A 70 3.24 -9.90 -0.65
CA LYS A 70 3.12 -8.61 -1.33
C LYS A 70 3.78 -7.50 -0.54
N ALA A 71 3.62 -7.51 0.79
CA ALA A 71 4.30 -6.58 1.68
C ALA A 71 5.83 -6.74 1.61
N GLN A 72 6.32 -7.98 1.58
CA GLN A 72 7.75 -8.28 1.40
C GLN A 72 8.28 -7.76 0.07
N GLN A 73 7.54 -8.01 -1.02
CA GLN A 73 7.94 -7.55 -2.35
C GLN A 73 8.00 -6.01 -2.42
N ALA A 74 6.99 -5.32 -1.89
CA ALA A 74 6.97 -3.86 -1.81
C ALA A 74 8.14 -3.30 -0.98
N ASP A 75 8.41 -3.89 0.20
CA ASP A 75 9.55 -3.52 1.06
C ASP A 75 10.90 -3.72 0.34
N GLU A 76 11.07 -4.82 -0.38
CA GLU A 76 12.29 -5.10 -1.14
C GLU A 76 12.53 -4.05 -2.24
N TYR A 77 11.48 -3.69 -3.01
CA TYR A 77 11.62 -2.69 -4.07
C TYR A 77 11.84 -1.28 -3.50
N LEU A 78 11.12 -0.91 -2.44
CA LEU A 78 11.37 0.34 -1.71
C LEU A 78 12.83 0.45 -1.26
N ARG A 79 13.37 -0.62 -0.69
CA ARG A 79 14.78 -0.66 -0.28
C ARG A 79 15.73 -0.51 -1.45
N LYS A 80 15.47 -1.19 -2.57
CA LYS A 80 16.30 -1.06 -3.77
C LYS A 80 16.25 0.35 -4.37
N VAL A 81 15.09 1.01 -4.33
CA VAL A 81 14.95 2.42 -4.75
C VAL A 81 15.75 3.32 -3.82
N CYS A 82 15.52 3.23 -2.51
CA CYS A 82 16.16 4.11 -1.52
C CYS A 82 17.67 3.91 -1.35
N GLU A 83 18.19 2.71 -1.62
CA GLU A 83 19.63 2.42 -1.58
C GLU A 83 20.33 2.67 -2.93
N ASP A 84 19.65 3.31 -3.89
CA ASP A 84 20.14 3.55 -5.26
C ASP A 84 20.61 2.26 -5.98
N LYS A 85 19.96 1.14 -5.69
CA LYS A 85 20.28 -0.15 -6.33
C LYS A 85 19.55 -0.34 -7.65
N LEU A 86 18.65 0.58 -8.02
CA LEU A 86 17.93 0.60 -9.29
C LEU A 86 18.38 1.75 -10.18
N LYS A 87 19.62 1.69 -10.69
CA LYS A 87 20.17 2.73 -11.57
C LYS A 87 19.22 3.10 -12.72
N TYR A 88 18.62 2.10 -13.36
CA TYR A 88 17.67 2.31 -14.45
C TYR A 88 16.40 3.06 -14.03
N PHE A 89 16.00 2.97 -12.75
CA PHE A 89 14.89 3.73 -12.21
C PHE A 89 15.30 5.19 -12.02
N ARG A 90 16.46 5.43 -11.41
CA ARG A 90 17.05 6.76 -11.23
C ARG A 90 17.24 7.50 -12.56
N ASP A 91 17.79 6.81 -13.56
CA ASP A 91 18.02 7.36 -14.91
C ASP A 91 16.71 7.81 -15.61
N ASN A 92 15.54 7.38 -15.12
CA ASN A 92 14.22 7.73 -15.68
C ASN A 92 13.31 8.46 -14.68
N GLN A 93 13.81 8.76 -13.47
CA GLN A 93 13.02 9.27 -12.36
C GLN A 93 12.36 10.61 -12.67
N GLU A 94 13.06 11.53 -13.34
CA GLU A 94 12.50 12.83 -13.74
C GLU A 94 11.23 12.66 -14.58
N CYS A 95 11.27 11.75 -15.56
CA CYS A 95 10.12 11.47 -16.40
C CYS A 95 8.96 10.86 -15.60
N PHE A 96 9.26 9.85 -14.77
CA PHE A 96 8.25 9.22 -13.94
C PHE A 96 7.62 10.22 -12.96
N SER A 97 8.41 11.11 -12.38
CA SER A 97 7.93 12.13 -11.45
C SER A 97 6.86 13.03 -12.08
N ILE A 98 7.06 13.43 -13.33
CA ILE A 98 6.08 14.25 -14.07
C ILE A 98 4.79 13.44 -14.30
N ALA A 99 4.91 12.21 -14.78
CA ALA A 99 3.76 11.35 -15.09
C ALA A 99 2.94 10.98 -13.84
N VAL A 100 3.60 10.63 -12.72
CA VAL A 100 2.87 10.28 -11.49
C VAL A 100 2.18 11.48 -10.84
N LYS A 101 2.58 12.70 -11.18
CA LYS A 101 1.98 13.94 -10.67
C LYS A 101 0.81 14.44 -11.51
N ASP A 102 0.39 13.73 -12.55
CA ASP A 102 -0.79 14.14 -13.31
C ASP A 102 -2.00 14.20 -12.37
N ARG A 103 -2.42 15.43 -12.08
CA ARG A 103 -3.55 15.74 -11.20
C ARG A 103 -4.83 15.02 -11.64
N LYS A 104 -4.97 14.73 -12.94
CA LYS A 104 -6.12 13.96 -13.43
C LYS A 104 -6.23 12.63 -12.72
N CYS A 105 -5.12 11.93 -12.48
CA CYS A 105 -5.08 10.62 -11.83
C CYS A 105 -5.32 10.70 -10.31
N HIS A 106 -4.99 11.81 -9.67
CA HIS A 106 -5.19 11.98 -8.21
C HIS A 106 -6.53 12.61 -7.84
N ALA A 107 -7.12 13.41 -8.72
CA ALA A 107 -8.32 14.20 -8.42
C ALA A 107 -9.51 13.39 -7.87
N PRO A 108 -9.82 12.17 -8.35
CA PRO A 108 -10.89 11.37 -7.76
C PRO A 108 -10.59 10.94 -6.31
N ILE A 109 -9.35 10.53 -6.04
CA ILE A 109 -8.88 10.16 -4.70
C ILE A 109 -8.92 11.37 -3.77
N GLU A 110 -8.35 12.50 -4.21
CA GLU A 110 -8.37 13.77 -3.47
C GLU A 110 -9.80 14.18 -3.11
N LYS A 111 -10.74 14.05 -4.06
CA LYS A 111 -12.15 14.37 -3.85
C LYS A 111 -12.79 13.45 -2.80
N ILE A 112 -12.52 12.15 -2.85
CA ILE A 112 -13.04 11.17 -1.88
C ILE A 112 -12.54 11.49 -0.47
N MET A 113 -11.25 11.81 -0.36
CA MET A 113 -10.55 12.10 0.91
C MET A 113 -10.81 13.53 1.41
N SER A 114 -11.29 14.44 0.56
CA SER A 114 -11.52 15.84 0.93
C SER A 114 -12.58 15.98 2.03
N ASN A 115 -12.32 16.88 2.97
CA ASN A 115 -13.25 17.25 4.04
C ASN A 115 -13.67 16.07 4.94
N ARG A 116 -12.80 15.08 5.13
CA ARG A 116 -12.99 13.97 6.07
C ARG A 116 -12.23 14.31 7.35
N THR A 117 -12.95 14.49 8.45
CA THR A 117 -12.35 14.98 9.72
C THR A 117 -12.50 13.97 10.84
N THR A 118 -13.49 13.09 10.75
CA THR A 118 -13.73 12.04 11.75
C THR A 118 -13.15 10.70 11.30
N ARG A 119 -12.85 9.80 12.26
CA ARG A 119 -12.35 8.45 11.95
C ARG A 119 -13.29 7.66 11.04
N LYS A 120 -14.59 7.76 11.31
CA LYS A 120 -15.64 7.11 10.52
C LYS A 120 -15.67 7.62 9.08
N GLU A 121 -15.53 8.93 8.89
CA GLU A 121 -15.46 9.53 7.56
C GLU A 121 -14.21 9.09 6.81
N VAL A 122 -13.05 9.04 7.47
CA VAL A 122 -11.79 8.59 6.88
C VAL A 122 -11.88 7.12 6.47
N LEU A 123 -12.40 6.24 7.33
CA LEU A 123 -12.57 4.82 6.97
C LEU A 123 -13.53 4.64 5.78
N LYS A 124 -14.64 5.39 5.76
CA LYS A 124 -15.57 5.37 4.64
C LYS A 124 -14.86 5.82 3.35
N ALA A 125 -14.09 6.90 3.41
CA ALA A 125 -13.32 7.40 2.28
C ALA A 125 -12.25 6.38 1.84
N MET A 126 -11.52 5.75 2.74
CA MET A 126 -10.57 4.68 2.40
C MET A 126 -11.25 3.53 1.66
N ASN A 127 -12.43 3.09 2.11
CA ASN A 127 -13.21 2.07 1.42
C ASN A 127 -13.62 2.50 0.00
N GLU A 128 -14.04 3.77 -0.17
CA GLU A 128 -14.31 4.35 -1.49
C GLU A 128 -13.04 4.38 -2.37
N THR A 129 -11.88 4.79 -1.83
CA THR A 129 -10.62 4.78 -2.59
C THR A 129 -10.15 3.38 -2.97
N CYS A 130 -10.49 2.35 -2.19
CA CYS A 130 -10.19 0.95 -2.56
C CYS A 130 -10.91 0.51 -3.84
N VAL A 131 -12.04 1.13 -4.19
CA VAL A 131 -12.72 0.89 -5.47
C VAL A 131 -12.00 1.59 -6.63
N GLU A 132 -11.39 2.74 -6.37
CA GLU A 132 -10.72 3.56 -7.39
C GLU A 132 -9.30 3.09 -7.74
N VAL A 133 -8.72 2.15 -6.98
CA VAL A 133 -7.33 1.70 -7.16
C VAL A 133 -7.01 1.25 -8.59
N PHE A 134 -7.91 0.52 -9.25
CA PHE A 134 -7.68 0.03 -10.62
C PHE A 134 -7.78 1.12 -11.67
N TRP A 135 -8.62 2.13 -11.42
CA TRP A 135 -8.69 3.30 -12.28
C TRP A 135 -7.42 4.15 -12.12
N PHE A 136 -6.97 4.34 -10.88
CA PHE A 136 -5.72 5.03 -10.57
C PHE A 136 -4.52 4.34 -11.23
N GLU A 137 -4.38 3.02 -11.05
CA GLU A 137 -3.31 2.21 -11.66
C GLU A 137 -3.26 2.39 -13.17
N ARG A 138 -4.43 2.32 -13.82
CA ARG A 138 -4.56 2.51 -15.27
C ARG A 138 -4.20 3.92 -15.69
N CYS A 139 -4.69 4.93 -14.98
CA CYS A 139 -4.43 6.34 -15.29
C CYS A 139 -2.93 6.65 -15.26
N ILE A 140 -2.25 6.26 -14.18
CA ILE A 140 -0.81 6.47 -14.02
C ILE A 140 -0.01 5.67 -15.05
N THR A 141 -0.39 4.41 -15.29
CA THR A 141 0.24 3.57 -16.33
C THR A 141 0.13 4.22 -17.71
N SER A 142 -1.04 4.75 -18.06
CA SER A 142 -1.24 5.45 -19.34
C SER A 142 -0.45 6.74 -19.41
N SER A 143 -0.42 7.56 -18.36
CA SER A 143 0.39 8.78 -18.34
C SER A 143 1.88 8.46 -18.50
N VAL A 144 2.41 7.43 -17.84
CA VAL A 144 3.80 7.00 -18.03
C VAL A 144 4.05 6.50 -19.45
N GLU A 145 3.12 5.73 -20.05
CA GLU A 145 3.27 5.28 -21.43
C GLU A 145 3.29 6.44 -22.42
N ASP A 146 2.40 7.42 -22.23
CA ASP A 146 2.25 8.59 -23.09
C ASP A 146 3.43 9.57 -22.95
N ASP A 147 3.88 9.84 -21.73
CA ASP A 147 4.90 10.86 -21.43
C ASP A 147 6.33 10.30 -21.50
N CYS A 148 6.53 9.05 -21.07
CA CYS A 148 7.86 8.43 -20.96
C CYS A 148 8.11 7.38 -22.06
N GLY A 149 7.07 6.90 -22.73
CA GLY A 149 7.16 5.88 -23.76
C GLY A 149 7.16 4.46 -23.21
N LYS A 150 6.67 3.52 -24.04
CA LYS A 150 6.44 2.12 -23.69
C LYS A 150 7.65 1.39 -23.09
N ASN A 151 8.87 1.67 -23.57
CA ASN A 151 10.09 1.03 -23.03
C ASN A 151 10.34 1.40 -21.55
N LYS A 152 9.97 2.61 -21.14
CA LYS A 152 10.12 3.08 -19.75
C LYS A 152 8.98 2.60 -18.87
N LEU A 153 7.85 2.19 -19.45
CA LEU A 153 6.72 1.67 -18.70
C LEU A 153 7.05 0.37 -17.96
N ASP A 154 7.81 -0.54 -18.59
CA ASP A 154 8.19 -1.80 -17.95
C ASP A 154 9.12 -1.57 -16.74
N ILE A 155 10.01 -0.59 -16.87
CA ILE A 155 10.86 -0.13 -15.77
C ILE A 155 10.01 0.45 -14.64
N PHE A 156 9.07 1.35 -14.97
CA PHE A 156 8.16 1.95 -14.01
C PHE A 156 7.36 0.89 -13.22
N LYS A 157 6.79 -0.08 -13.94
CA LYS A 157 6.00 -1.18 -13.36
C LYS A 157 6.78 -2.07 -12.41
N THR A 158 8.10 -2.14 -12.55
CA THR A 158 8.97 -2.91 -11.65
C THR A 158 8.86 -2.43 -10.19
N VAL A 159 8.64 -1.12 -9.98
CA VAL A 159 8.44 -0.53 -8.65
C VAL A 159 6.95 -0.29 -8.37
N PHE A 160 6.20 0.20 -9.36
CA PHE A 160 4.80 0.59 -9.18
C PHE A 160 3.86 -0.60 -8.90
N THR A 161 3.98 -1.69 -9.65
CA THR A 161 3.05 -2.83 -9.54
C THR A 161 3.11 -3.53 -8.16
N PRO A 162 4.29 -3.78 -7.55
CA PRO A 162 4.35 -4.27 -6.17
C PRO A 162 3.58 -3.43 -5.16
N LEU A 163 3.66 -2.10 -5.25
CA LEU A 163 2.99 -1.16 -4.35
C LEU A 163 1.46 -1.22 -4.52
N VAL A 164 0.99 -1.19 -5.77
CA VAL A 164 -0.44 -1.32 -6.09
C VAL A 164 -0.98 -2.66 -5.63
N ASN A 165 -0.25 -3.76 -5.88
CA ASN A 165 -0.65 -5.10 -5.45
C ASN A 165 -0.79 -5.22 -3.93
N LEU A 166 0.16 -4.64 -3.18
CA LEU A 166 0.07 -4.55 -1.72
C LEU A 166 -1.20 -3.80 -1.30
N TYR A 167 -1.46 -2.63 -1.88
CA TYR A 167 -2.64 -1.84 -1.52
C TYR A 167 -3.96 -2.55 -1.85
N VAL A 168 -4.06 -3.20 -3.01
CA VAL A 168 -5.24 -4.01 -3.38
C VAL A 168 -5.49 -5.11 -2.35
N ALA A 169 -4.43 -5.77 -1.88
CA ALA A 169 -4.58 -6.84 -0.90
C ALA A 169 -4.91 -6.30 0.50
N TYR A 170 -4.28 -5.19 0.91
CA TYR A 170 -4.62 -4.45 2.12
C TYR A 170 -6.09 -4.02 2.13
N CYS A 171 -6.59 -3.48 1.02
CA CYS A 171 -7.99 -3.11 0.85
C CYS A 171 -8.92 -4.31 1.08
N LYS A 172 -8.61 -5.47 0.48
CA LYS A 172 -9.43 -6.68 0.59
C LYS A 172 -9.46 -7.28 1.99
N GLU A 173 -8.33 -7.28 2.69
CA GLU A 173 -8.20 -7.99 3.96
C GLU A 173 -8.38 -7.08 5.19
N VAL A 174 -8.19 -5.76 5.06
CA VAL A 174 -8.23 -4.83 6.20
C VAL A 174 -9.31 -3.76 6.03
N VAL A 175 -9.34 -3.03 4.90
CA VAL A 175 -10.21 -1.84 4.76
C VAL A 175 -11.66 -2.22 4.47
N ILE A 176 -11.91 -3.16 3.56
CA ILE A 176 -13.25 -3.57 3.16
C ILE A 176 -13.98 -4.32 4.28
N PRO A 177 -13.33 -5.27 5.00
CA PRO A 177 -13.98 -6.00 6.10
C PRO A 177 -14.17 -5.20 7.38
N ALA A 178 -13.50 -4.06 7.51
CA ALA A 178 -13.56 -3.21 8.69
C ALA A 178 -14.99 -2.79 9.08
N ASP A 179 -15.30 -2.88 10.37
CA ASP A 179 -16.55 -2.35 10.90
C ASP A 179 -16.55 -0.81 10.83
N LYS A 180 -17.48 -0.28 10.02
CA LYS A 180 -17.67 1.16 9.79
C LYS A 180 -18.24 1.91 10.99
N ASN A 181 -18.62 1.20 12.04
CA ASN A 181 -19.10 1.75 13.31
C ASN A 181 -18.11 1.53 14.45
N SER A 182 -16.98 0.86 14.19
CA SER A 182 -15.96 0.61 15.18
C SER A 182 -15.13 1.88 15.44
N ASP A 183 -14.95 2.21 16.72
CA ASP A 183 -14.03 3.26 17.16
C ASP A 183 -12.56 2.83 17.09
N GLN A 184 -12.30 1.60 16.65
CA GLN A 184 -10.95 1.06 16.53
C GLN A 184 -10.08 1.92 15.62
N TYR A 185 -8.79 1.86 15.91
CA TYR A 185 -7.72 2.63 15.30
C TYR A 185 -7.53 2.22 13.84
N PHE A 186 -8.27 2.86 12.95
CA PHE A 186 -7.91 2.84 11.53
C PHE A 186 -6.68 3.70 11.34
N THR A 187 -5.81 3.27 10.42
CA THR A 187 -4.49 3.84 10.12
C THR A 187 -4.57 5.32 9.77
N PHE A 188 -4.68 6.17 10.78
CA PHE A 188 -4.28 7.56 10.75
C PHE A 188 -2.77 7.53 10.67
N GLY A 189 -2.24 7.69 9.46
CA GLY A 189 -0.83 8.01 9.27
C GLY A 189 -0.02 7.08 8.39
N LEU A 190 -0.59 6.00 7.85
CA LEU A 190 0.02 5.47 6.62
C LEU A 190 -0.28 6.52 5.55
N PRO A 191 0.75 7.10 4.89
CA PRO A 191 0.49 7.86 3.69
C PRO A 191 -0.33 6.95 2.81
N SER A 192 -1.38 7.53 2.24
CA SER A 192 -2.18 6.77 1.29
C SER A 192 -1.23 6.19 0.25
N ILE A 193 -1.46 4.97 -0.25
CA ILE A 193 -0.53 4.40 -1.25
C ILE A 193 -0.30 5.37 -2.42
N PHE A 194 -1.30 6.22 -2.70
CA PHE A 194 -1.26 7.28 -3.69
C PHE A 194 -0.23 8.38 -3.37
N GLU A 195 -0.11 8.77 -2.10
CA GLU A 195 0.92 9.71 -1.61
C GLU A 195 2.29 9.04 -1.61
N LEU A 196 2.37 7.80 -1.13
CA LEU A 196 3.62 7.02 -1.16
C LEU A 196 4.15 6.86 -2.60
N ILE A 197 3.26 6.65 -3.57
CA ILE A 197 3.62 6.60 -5.00
C ILE A 197 4.14 7.95 -5.50
N VAL A 198 3.63 9.08 -5.02
CA VAL A 198 4.23 10.38 -5.37
C VAL A 198 5.61 10.50 -4.76
N ASP A 199 5.77 10.16 -3.47
CA ASP A 199 7.03 10.28 -2.74
C ASP A 199 8.16 9.41 -3.32
N ILE A 200 7.86 8.14 -3.66
CA ILE A 200 8.84 7.20 -4.25
C ILE A 200 9.35 7.67 -5.61
N PHE A 201 8.52 8.37 -6.37
CA PHE A 201 8.84 8.76 -7.74
C PHE A 201 9.24 10.25 -7.83
N HIS A 202 9.25 10.97 -6.70
CA HIS A 202 9.60 12.39 -6.63
C HIS A 202 10.72 12.72 -5.62
N TYR A 203 11.26 11.76 -4.87
CA TYR A 203 12.33 12.07 -3.90
C TYR A 203 13.62 12.54 -4.58
N ASP A 204 14.24 13.59 -4.03
CA ASP A 204 15.56 14.12 -4.41
C ASP A 204 16.68 13.40 -3.65
#